data_AF-A0AAU6EX55-F1
#
_entry.id   AF-A0AAU6EX55-F1
#
_cell.length_a   1.000
_cell.length_b   1.000
_cell.length_c   1.000
_cell.angle_alpha   90.00
_cell.angle_beta   90.00
_cell.angle_gamma   90.00
#
_symmetry.space_group_name_H-M   'P 1'
#
loop_
_entity.id
_entity.type
_entity.pdbx_description
1 polymer ?
#
loop_
_entity_poly.entity_id
_entity_poly.type
_entity_poly.pdbx_seq_one_letter_code
_entity_poly.pdbx_strand_id
1 'polypeptide(L)'
;MPLAPVDFRLAETLADAAVALYAAQGRAATARTAVRLAEEAVTGADCAGLSLVVQGGLISPEAWTHDAVRAFDTAAESAAHRTHWDELWAVPFAHIDDTAECEGCARALEATGLRSVLLLRIRTQSRRFSVLSLASYTPRIFDDPAIRTARLLSTHIGVALQSATVLEQLTEALETRDVIGQATGILMEQLGIDAAQAFDRLVRASQQANVKVRDIALRIVGAAVPD
;
A
#
# COMPACT_ATOMS: atom_id res chain seq x y z
N MET A 1 -3.55 5.76 40.71
CA MET A 1 -3.78 6.71 39.60
C MET A 1 -5.01 6.22 38.85
N PRO A 2 -6.14 6.94 38.84
CA PRO A 2 -7.29 6.52 38.04
C PRO A 2 -6.91 6.62 36.55
N LEU A 3 -7.22 5.57 35.79
CA LEU A 3 -7.09 5.59 34.33
C LEU A 3 -8.01 6.69 33.78
N ALA A 4 -7.50 7.50 32.85
CA ALA A 4 -8.33 8.47 32.14
C ALA A 4 -9.52 7.75 31.49
N PRO A 5 -10.70 8.41 31.36
CA PRO A 5 -11.86 7.79 30.73
C PRO A 5 -11.52 7.34 29.32
N VAL A 6 -11.67 6.03 29.05
CA VAL A 6 -11.47 5.44 27.73
C VAL A 6 -12.64 5.87 26.86
N ASP A 7 -12.36 6.42 25.68
CA ASP A 7 -13.38 6.63 24.66
C ASP A 7 -13.73 5.28 24.04
N PHE A 8 -14.80 4.66 24.55
CA PHE A 8 -15.26 3.35 24.12
C PHE A 8 -15.65 3.33 22.64
N ARG A 9 -16.10 4.45 22.06
CA ARG A 9 -16.48 4.49 20.64
C ARG A 9 -15.25 4.37 19.75
N LEU A 10 -14.17 5.07 20.09
CA LEU A 10 -12.91 4.95 19.35
C LEU A 10 -12.34 3.53 19.44
N ALA A 11 -12.42 2.90 20.62
CA ALA A 11 -11.97 1.52 20.80
C ALA A 11 -12.77 0.52 19.94
N GLU A 12 -14.10 0.67 19.89
CA GLU A 12 -14.98 -0.12 19.03
C GLU A 12 -14.65 0.09 17.55
N THR A 13 -14.53 1.34 17.09
CA THR A 13 -14.17 1.66 15.70
C THR A 13 -12.83 1.04 15.30
N LEU A 14 -11.82 1.09 16.17
CA LEU A 14 -10.51 0.50 15.89
C LEU A 14 -10.57 -1.04 15.86
N ALA A 15 -11.40 -1.66 16.70
CA ALA A 15 -11.60 -3.10 16.70
C ALA A 15 -12.30 -3.55 15.40
N ASP A 16 -13.37 -2.87 15.01
CA ASP A 16 -14.11 -3.16 13.77
C ASP A 16 -13.23 -2.94 12.54
N ALA A 17 -12.44 -1.85 12.53
CA ALA A 17 -11.47 -1.58 11.48
C ALA A 17 -10.42 -2.71 11.38
N ALA A 18 -9.89 -3.19 12.51
CA ALA A 18 -8.92 -4.28 12.51
C ALA A 18 -9.49 -5.58 11.93
N VAL A 19 -10.73 -5.92 12.28
CA VAL A 19 -11.44 -7.10 11.74
C VAL A 19 -11.67 -6.95 10.23
N ALA A 20 -12.19 -5.81 9.80
CA ALA A 20 -12.46 -5.54 8.38
C ALA A 20 -11.17 -5.54 7.53
N LEU A 21 -10.09 -4.97 8.05
CA LEU A 21 -8.77 -4.96 7.40
C LEU A 21 -8.18 -6.37 7.28
N TYR A 22 -8.33 -7.21 8.31
CA TYR A 22 -7.85 -8.59 8.30
C TYR A 22 -8.64 -9.49 7.34
N ALA A 23 -9.95 -9.26 7.23
CA ALA A 23 -10.81 -10.03 6.32
C ALA A 23 -10.52 -9.75 4.83
N ALA A 24 -9.90 -8.61 4.51
CA ALA A 24 -9.60 -8.22 3.14
C ALA A 24 -8.54 -9.13 2.49
N GLN A 25 -8.81 -9.55 1.25
CA GLN A 25 -7.97 -10.49 0.52
C GLN A 25 -6.89 -9.77 -0.30
N GLY A 26 -5.65 -9.81 0.19
CA GLY A 26 -4.49 -9.21 -0.47
C GLY A 26 -4.38 -7.69 -0.26
N ARG A 27 -3.20 -7.15 -0.55
CA ARG A 27 -2.80 -5.77 -0.26
C ARG A 27 -3.73 -4.76 -0.92
N ALA A 28 -4.13 -5.00 -2.16
CA ALA A 28 -5.01 -4.08 -2.90
C ALA A 28 -6.41 -3.99 -2.28
N ALA A 29 -6.97 -5.11 -1.80
CA ALA A 29 -8.25 -5.09 -1.10
C ALA A 29 -8.12 -4.44 0.28
N THR A 30 -7.05 -4.74 1.02
CA THR A 30 -6.75 -4.11 2.31
C THR A 30 -6.61 -2.59 2.17
N ALA A 31 -5.92 -2.10 1.13
CA ALA A 31 -5.79 -0.67 0.84
C ALA A 31 -7.15 0.02 0.59
N ARG A 32 -8.03 -0.60 -0.21
CA ARG A 32 -9.39 -0.07 -0.45
C ARG A 32 -10.24 -0.05 0.81
N THR A 33 -10.15 -1.08 1.64
CA THR A 33 -10.85 -1.11 2.93
C THR A 33 -10.30 -0.06 3.88
N ALA A 34 -8.99 0.14 3.91
CA ALA A 34 -8.32 1.13 4.76
C ALA A 34 -8.78 2.55 4.48
N VAL A 35 -8.84 2.99 3.21
CA VAL A 35 -9.24 4.36 2.87
C VAL A 35 -10.70 4.63 3.23
N ARG A 36 -11.62 3.66 3.01
CA ARG A 36 -13.02 3.81 3.41
C ARG A 36 -13.19 3.94 4.92
N LEU A 37 -12.55 3.05 5.68
CA LEU A 37 -12.58 3.12 7.14
C LEU A 37 -11.99 4.43 7.67
N ALA A 38 -10.97 4.96 7.01
CA ALA A 38 -10.35 6.21 7.43
C ALA A 38 -11.22 7.43 7.15
N GLU A 39 -11.92 7.46 6.02
CA GLU A 39 -12.95 8.47 5.74
C GLU A 39 -14.11 8.40 6.75
N GLU A 40 -14.60 7.20 7.07
CA GLU A 40 -15.72 7.02 7.99
C GLU A 40 -15.37 7.31 9.46
N ALA A 41 -14.16 6.94 9.89
CA ALA A 41 -13.76 7.00 11.30
C ALA A 41 -13.20 8.36 11.73
N VAL A 42 -12.61 9.14 10.81
CA VAL A 42 -11.95 10.40 11.16
C VAL A 42 -12.90 11.56 10.92
N THR A 43 -13.32 12.21 12.02
CA THR A 43 -14.16 13.40 11.97
C THR A 43 -13.57 14.46 11.04
N GLY A 44 -14.39 14.93 10.10
CA GLY A 44 -14.02 15.97 9.14
C GLY A 44 -13.33 15.47 7.87
N ALA A 45 -13.04 14.17 7.74
CA ALA A 45 -12.57 13.62 6.47
C ALA A 45 -13.73 13.50 5.48
N ASP A 46 -13.62 14.17 4.34
CA ASP A 46 -14.55 14.02 3.20
C ASP A 46 -13.98 13.07 2.13
N CYS A 47 -12.65 12.88 2.12
CA CYS A 47 -11.96 12.02 1.18
C CYS A 47 -10.77 11.33 1.85
N ALA A 48 -10.44 10.13 1.39
CA ALA A 48 -9.27 9.38 1.84
C ALA A 48 -8.50 8.74 0.67
N GLY A 49 -7.18 8.81 0.73
CA GLY A 49 -6.24 8.24 -0.24
C GLY A 49 -5.15 7.43 0.46
N LEU A 50 -4.64 6.41 -0.21
CA LEU A 50 -3.47 5.66 0.22
C LEU A 50 -2.49 5.59 -0.94
N SER A 51 -1.28 6.08 -0.70
CA SER A 51 -0.21 6.13 -1.69
C SER A 51 1.06 5.45 -1.19
N LEU A 52 1.82 4.81 -2.08
CA LEU A 52 3.13 4.27 -1.79
C LEU A 52 4.21 5.27 -2.18
N VAL A 53 5.10 5.59 -1.24
CA VAL A 53 6.26 6.46 -1.44
C VAL A 53 7.52 5.61 -1.42
N VAL A 54 8.29 5.69 -2.51
CA VAL A 54 9.59 5.03 -2.66
C VAL A 54 10.72 6.05 -2.66
N GLN A 55 11.89 5.63 -2.18
CA GLN A 55 13.10 6.44 -2.20
C GLN A 55 13.41 6.90 -3.64
N GLY A 56 13.48 8.22 -3.84
CA GLY A 56 13.54 8.85 -5.17
C GLY A 56 12.32 9.73 -5.51
N GLY A 57 11.30 9.74 -4.63
CA GLY A 57 10.16 10.67 -4.72
C GLY A 57 9.05 10.21 -5.67
N LEU A 58 9.09 8.96 -6.13
CA LEU A 58 7.99 8.38 -6.88
C LEU A 58 6.84 8.04 -5.92
N ILE A 59 5.66 8.57 -6.23
CA ILE A 59 4.43 8.40 -5.45
C ILE A 59 3.46 7.62 -6.33
N SER A 60 2.98 6.49 -5.84
CA SER A 60 2.07 5.62 -6.56
C SER A 60 0.77 5.48 -5.77
N PRO A 61 -0.33 6.10 -6.21
CA PRO A 61 -1.64 5.91 -5.59
C PRO A 61 -2.06 4.43 -5.65
N GLU A 62 -2.36 3.83 -4.49
CA GLU A 62 -2.78 2.43 -4.36
C GLU A 62 -4.30 2.29 -4.19
N ALA A 63 -4.94 3.23 -3.49
CA ALA A 63 -6.40 3.26 -3.29
C ALA A 63 -6.88 4.69 -2.96
N TRP A 64 -8.13 5.01 -3.28
CA TRP A 64 -8.76 6.28 -2.96
C TRP A 64 -10.29 6.12 -2.91
N THR A 65 -10.96 6.98 -2.15
CA THR A 65 -12.42 7.05 -2.11
C THR A 65 -12.99 8.02 -3.15
N HIS A 66 -12.26 9.11 -3.43
CA HIS A 66 -12.68 10.17 -4.34
C HIS A 66 -11.55 10.58 -5.29
N ASP A 67 -11.90 10.99 -6.51
CA ASP A 67 -10.90 11.45 -7.49
C ASP A 67 -10.17 12.72 -7.06
N ALA A 68 -10.77 13.55 -6.20
CA ALA A 68 -10.15 14.75 -5.66
C ALA A 68 -8.85 14.45 -4.87
N VAL A 69 -8.89 13.49 -3.93
CA VAL A 69 -7.70 13.09 -3.15
C VAL A 69 -6.70 12.31 -4.00
N ARG A 70 -7.16 11.55 -5.00
CA ARG A 70 -6.28 10.91 -5.98
C ARG A 70 -5.51 11.93 -6.83
N ALA A 71 -6.20 12.98 -7.28
CA ALA A 71 -5.59 14.07 -8.04
C ALA A 71 -4.54 14.81 -7.20
N PHE A 72 -4.83 15.06 -5.93
CA PHE A 72 -3.86 15.58 -4.97
C PHE A 72 -2.63 14.67 -4.83
N ASP A 73 -2.81 13.38 -4.54
CA ASP A 73 -1.72 12.42 -4.38
C ASP A 73 -0.86 12.30 -5.66
N THR A 74 -1.47 12.42 -6.84
CA THR A 74 -0.76 12.36 -8.14
C THR A 74 -0.02 13.67 -8.45
N ALA A 75 -0.55 14.82 -8.03
CA ALA A 75 0.09 16.12 -8.23
C ALA A 75 1.40 16.28 -7.43
N ALA A 76 1.61 15.40 -6.44
CA ALA A 76 2.82 15.32 -5.63
C ALA A 76 4.09 14.99 -6.43
N GLU A 77 3.99 14.52 -7.68
CA GLU A 77 5.16 14.36 -8.57
C GLU A 77 5.81 15.70 -8.97
N SER A 78 5.12 16.83 -8.77
CA SER A 78 5.66 18.16 -9.02
C SER A 78 6.55 18.65 -7.86
N ALA A 79 7.63 19.37 -8.18
CA ALA A 79 8.66 19.76 -7.21
C ALA A 79 8.15 20.63 -6.04
N ALA A 80 7.12 21.45 -6.25
CA ALA A 80 6.55 22.32 -5.21
C ALA A 80 5.60 21.57 -4.25
N HIS A 81 5.02 20.45 -4.69
CA HIS A 81 4.07 19.66 -3.92
C HIS A 81 4.75 18.55 -3.09
N ARG A 82 5.97 18.15 -3.47
CA ARG A 82 6.80 17.18 -2.73
C ARG A 82 7.15 17.60 -1.31
N THR A 83 7.19 18.89 -0.97
CA THR A 83 7.64 19.35 0.35
C THR A 83 6.90 18.67 1.51
N HIS A 84 5.57 18.54 1.41
CA HIS A 84 4.77 17.90 2.46
C HIS A 84 4.98 16.38 2.54
N TRP A 85 5.33 15.75 1.41
CA TRP A 85 5.64 14.32 1.33
C TRP A 85 7.06 14.03 1.81
N ASP A 86 8.00 14.93 1.52
CA ASP A 86 9.38 14.84 1.97
C ASP A 86 9.49 15.04 3.48
N GLU A 87 8.64 15.90 4.06
CA GLU A 87 8.56 16.09 5.51
C GLU A 87 8.29 14.77 6.26
N LEU A 88 7.45 13.90 5.68
CA LEU A 88 7.10 12.60 6.26
C LEU A 88 8.30 11.66 6.39
N TRP A 89 9.45 11.93 5.78
CA TRP A 89 10.68 11.20 6.11
C TRP A 89 11.14 11.49 7.55
N ALA A 90 10.97 12.72 8.02
CA ALA A 90 11.37 13.18 9.35
C ALA A 90 10.26 13.02 10.39
N VAL A 91 9.01 13.33 10.04
CA VAL A 91 7.87 13.39 10.99
C VAL A 91 6.84 12.28 10.73
N PRO A 92 6.03 11.89 11.73
CA PRO A 92 5.02 10.85 11.56
C PRO A 92 3.77 11.29 10.79
N PHE A 93 3.49 12.60 10.74
CA PHE A 93 2.38 13.18 9.98
C PHE A 93 2.71 14.64 9.63
N ALA A 94 2.06 15.16 8.59
CA ALA A 94 2.09 16.55 8.17
C ALA A 94 0.66 17.00 7.87
N HIS A 95 0.36 18.29 7.96
CA HIS A 95 -1.00 18.81 7.77
C HIS A 95 -0.97 20.15 7.04
N ILE A 96 -1.84 20.28 6.05
CA ILE A 96 -2.18 21.54 5.38
C ILE A 96 -3.51 22.02 5.94
N ASP A 97 -3.46 23.06 6.78
CA ASP A 97 -4.63 23.64 7.44
C ASP A 97 -5.61 24.29 6.46
N ASP A 98 -5.08 25.13 5.56
CA ASP A 98 -5.84 25.72 4.45
C ASP A 98 -5.03 25.68 3.17
N THR A 99 -5.51 24.96 2.16
CA THR A 99 -4.82 24.84 0.86
C THR A 99 -4.74 26.17 0.12
N ALA A 100 -5.65 27.12 0.42
CA ALA A 100 -5.61 28.47 -0.14
C ALA A 100 -4.43 29.31 0.39
N GLU A 101 -3.93 28.96 1.58
CA GLU A 101 -2.78 29.63 2.23
C GLU A 101 -1.47 28.87 1.99
N CYS A 102 -1.53 27.70 1.34
CA CYS A 102 -0.38 26.87 1.06
C CYS A 102 0.42 27.39 -0.14
N GLU A 103 1.56 28.02 0.14
CA GLU A 103 2.54 28.38 -0.88
C GLU A 103 3.03 27.12 -1.62
N GLY A 104 2.91 27.10 -2.95
CA GLY A 104 3.38 26.01 -3.80
C GLY A 104 2.40 24.86 -4.02
N CYS A 105 1.35 24.71 -3.20
CA CYS A 105 0.33 23.68 -3.40
C CYS A 105 -1.07 24.19 -3.78
N ALA A 106 -1.36 25.49 -3.56
CA ALA A 106 -2.66 26.12 -3.88
C ALA A 106 -3.15 25.83 -5.32
N ARG A 107 -2.31 26.04 -6.34
CA ARG A 107 -2.69 25.85 -7.75
C ARG A 107 -2.96 24.38 -8.11
N ALA A 108 -2.25 23.44 -7.50
CA ALA A 108 -2.46 22.00 -7.73
C ALA A 108 -3.76 21.51 -7.07
N LEU A 109 -4.15 22.15 -5.97
CA LEU A 109 -5.31 21.80 -5.16
C LEU A 109 -6.59 22.53 -5.56
N GLU A 110 -6.49 23.69 -6.21
CA GLU A 110 -7.63 24.51 -6.63
C GLU A 110 -8.65 23.72 -7.45
N ALA A 111 -8.18 22.90 -8.41
CA ALA A 111 -9.04 22.08 -9.24
C ALA A 111 -9.73 20.93 -8.48
N THR A 112 -9.20 20.54 -7.31
CA THR A 112 -9.77 19.47 -6.47
C THR A 112 -10.81 20.00 -5.50
N GLY A 113 -10.82 21.31 -5.22
CA GLY A 113 -11.68 21.93 -4.20
C GLY A 113 -11.30 21.62 -2.75
N LEU A 114 -10.31 20.74 -2.50
CA LEU A 114 -9.88 20.38 -1.16
C LEU A 114 -9.27 21.58 -0.44
N ARG A 115 -9.66 21.78 0.82
CA ARG A 115 -9.28 22.91 1.68
C ARG A 115 -8.44 22.53 2.87
N SER A 116 -8.48 21.29 3.34
CA SER A 116 -7.58 20.81 4.39
C SER A 116 -7.10 19.40 4.08
N VAL A 117 -5.84 19.08 4.39
CA VAL A 117 -5.25 17.76 4.11
C VAL A 117 -4.32 17.30 5.23
N LEU A 118 -4.63 16.17 5.86
CA LEU A 118 -3.79 15.49 6.84
C LEU A 118 -3.09 14.29 6.18
N LEU A 119 -1.76 14.26 6.23
CA LEU A 119 -0.92 13.20 5.69
C LEU A 119 -0.30 12.39 6.83
N LEU A 120 -0.49 11.08 6.85
CA LEU A 120 0.05 10.20 7.88
C LEU A 120 1.00 9.18 7.28
N ARG A 121 2.22 9.12 7.79
CA ARG A 121 3.17 8.08 7.40
C ARG A 121 2.80 6.75 8.03
N ILE A 122 2.61 5.75 7.18
CA ILE A 122 2.45 4.34 7.52
C ILE A 122 3.75 3.62 7.20
N ARG A 123 4.51 3.29 8.26
CA ARG A 123 5.85 2.73 8.11
C ARG A 123 5.78 1.26 7.71
N THR A 124 6.18 0.96 6.48
CA THR A 124 6.21 -0.41 5.95
C THR A 124 7.62 -1.03 6.05
N GLN A 125 8.67 -0.34 5.60
CA GLN A 125 10.08 -0.83 5.60
C GLN A 125 11.08 0.36 5.60
N SER A 126 12.39 0.10 5.69
CA SER A 126 13.44 1.15 5.81
C SER A 126 13.64 2.06 4.59
N ARG A 127 13.11 1.72 3.40
CA ARG A 127 13.31 2.47 2.13
C ARG A 127 12.03 2.80 1.36
N ARG A 128 10.87 2.51 1.93
CA ARG A 128 9.54 2.82 1.38
C ARG A 128 8.53 2.91 2.50
N PHE A 129 7.58 3.82 2.39
CA PHE A 129 6.46 3.93 3.31
C PHE A 129 5.17 4.19 2.54
N SER A 130 4.05 3.79 3.11
CA SER A 130 2.74 4.21 2.62
C SER A 130 2.35 5.52 3.31
N VAL A 131 1.53 6.32 2.66
CA VAL A 131 0.93 7.53 3.24
C VAL A 131 -0.56 7.40 3.14
N LEU A 132 -1.23 7.64 4.26
CA LEU A 132 -2.67 7.85 4.31
C LEU A 132 -2.92 9.37 4.20
N SER A 133 -3.61 9.77 3.15
CA SER A 133 -4.06 11.14 2.91
C SER A 133 -5.52 11.25 3.32
N LEU A 134 -5.85 12.12 4.27
CA LEU A 134 -7.22 12.48 4.63
C LEU A 134 -7.44 13.93 4.20
N ALA A 135 -8.52 14.19 3.49
CA ALA A 135 -8.78 15.51 2.96
C ALA A 135 -10.22 15.95 3.22
N SER A 136 -10.42 17.27 3.28
CA SER A 136 -11.72 17.90 3.47
C SER A 136 -11.89 19.11 2.58
N TYR A 137 -13.14 19.41 2.21
CA TYR A 137 -13.54 20.67 1.59
C TYR A 137 -13.67 21.81 2.60
N THR A 138 -13.52 21.53 3.90
CA THR A 138 -13.54 22.51 4.99
C THR A 138 -12.12 22.80 5.47
N PRO A 139 -11.67 24.06 5.50
CA PRO A 139 -10.34 24.41 6.03
C PRO A 139 -10.27 24.18 7.54
N ARG A 140 -9.07 23.86 8.05
CA ARG A 140 -8.75 23.76 9.50
C ARG A 140 -9.65 22.78 10.28
N ILE A 141 -10.14 21.73 9.62
CA ILE A 141 -11.09 20.80 10.23
C ILE A 141 -10.43 19.69 11.06
N PHE A 142 -9.18 19.33 10.73
CA PHE A 142 -8.45 18.26 11.42
C PHE A 142 -7.85 18.78 12.72
N ASP A 143 -8.65 18.70 13.77
CA ASP A 143 -8.24 19.04 15.12
C ASP A 143 -7.46 17.91 15.80
N ASP A 144 -7.01 18.19 17.02
CA ASP A 144 -6.23 17.29 17.87
C ASP A 144 -6.88 15.89 18.06
N PRO A 145 -8.20 15.80 18.39
CA PRO A 145 -8.93 14.53 18.39
C PRO A 145 -8.94 13.79 17.05
N ALA A 146 -9.18 14.49 15.93
CA ALA A 146 -9.18 13.88 14.60
C ALA A 146 -7.79 13.33 14.25
N ILE A 147 -6.72 14.09 14.51
CA ILE A 147 -5.33 13.66 14.30
C ILE A 147 -5.01 12.44 15.16
N ARG A 148 -5.44 12.40 16.42
CA ARG A 148 -5.24 11.22 17.30
C ARG A 148 -5.93 9.98 16.75
N THR A 149 -7.18 10.11 16.31
CA THR A 149 -7.95 9.01 15.71
C THR A 149 -7.27 8.50 14.44
N ALA A 150 -6.90 9.41 13.54
CA ALA A 150 -6.21 9.09 12.30
C ALA A 150 -4.87 8.35 12.54
N ARG A 151 -4.09 8.77 13.55
CA ARG A 151 -2.82 8.13 13.92
C ARG A 151 -2.98 6.73 14.49
N LEU A 152 -4.03 6.50 15.29
CA LEU A 152 -4.33 5.17 15.80
C LEU A 152 -4.75 4.26 14.64
N LEU A 153 -5.68 4.72 13.80
CA LEU A 153 -6.14 3.96 12.65
C LEU A 153 -5.00 3.64 11.66
N SER A 154 -4.13 4.62 11.37
CA SER A 154 -2.99 4.42 10.45
C SER A 154 -2.02 3.35 10.95
N THR A 155 -1.90 3.17 12.27
CA THR A 155 -1.12 2.07 12.87
C THR A 155 -1.73 0.72 12.53
N HIS A 156 -3.04 0.55 12.69
CA HIS A 156 -3.74 -0.70 12.35
C HIS A 156 -3.71 -0.99 10.85
N ILE A 157 -3.91 0.05 10.02
CA ILE A 157 -3.78 -0.06 8.56
C ILE A 157 -2.37 -0.55 8.17
N GLY A 158 -1.32 0.00 8.80
CA GLY A 158 0.06 -0.41 8.55
C GLY A 158 0.31 -1.88 8.85
N VAL A 159 -0.19 -2.37 9.98
CA VAL A 159 -0.08 -3.80 10.33
C VAL A 159 -0.80 -4.66 9.29
N ALA A 160 -2.03 -4.32 8.92
CA ALA A 160 -2.80 -5.09 7.96
C ALA A 160 -2.17 -5.11 6.55
N LEU A 161 -1.70 -3.96 6.05
CA LEU A 161 -1.00 -3.87 4.77
C LEU A 161 0.26 -4.71 4.74
N GLN A 162 1.02 -4.72 5.84
CA GLN A 162 2.23 -5.52 5.96
C GLN A 162 1.90 -7.02 6.00
N SER A 163 0.89 -7.43 6.78
CA SER A 163 0.41 -8.80 6.83
C SER A 163 -0.07 -9.30 5.47
N ALA A 164 -0.87 -8.51 4.76
CA ALA A 164 -1.35 -8.84 3.42
C ALA A 164 -0.18 -8.98 2.43
N THR A 165 0.80 -8.07 2.47
CA THR A 165 1.99 -8.14 1.62
C THR A 165 2.81 -9.41 1.87
N VAL A 166 3.00 -9.78 3.14
CA VAL A 166 3.75 -11.00 3.50
C VAL A 166 3.00 -12.25 3.05
N LEU A 167 1.68 -12.30 3.23
CA LEU A 167 0.85 -13.41 2.76
C LEU A 167 0.91 -13.56 1.24
N GLU A 168 0.79 -12.46 0.49
CA GLU A 168 0.93 -12.48 -0.97
C GLU A 168 2.31 -13.01 -1.41
N GLN A 169 3.39 -12.55 -0.79
CA GLN A 169 4.74 -13.02 -1.09
C GLN A 169 4.94 -14.50 -0.77
N LEU A 170 4.36 -15.00 0.32
CA LEU A 170 4.40 -16.41 0.68
C LEU A 170 3.63 -17.26 -0.32
N THR A 171 2.41 -16.84 -0.69
CA THR A 171 1.61 -17.54 -1.70
C THR A 171 2.34 -17.56 -3.05
N GLU A 172 2.87 -16.43 -3.51
CA GLU A 172 3.65 -16.35 -4.76
C GLU A 172 4.88 -17.27 -4.72
N ALA A 173 5.55 -17.36 -3.57
CA ALA A 173 6.70 -18.24 -3.38
C ALA A 173 6.32 -19.74 -3.43
N LEU A 174 5.17 -20.11 -2.85
CA LEU A 174 4.66 -21.48 -2.92
C LEU A 174 4.27 -21.87 -4.35
N GLU A 175 3.49 -21.02 -5.03
CA GLU A 175 3.11 -21.24 -6.43
C GLU A 175 4.35 -21.34 -7.34
N THR A 176 5.34 -20.48 -7.12
CA THR A 176 6.61 -20.51 -7.84
C THR A 176 7.37 -21.82 -7.59
N ARG A 177 7.39 -22.31 -6.35
CA ARG A 177 8.04 -23.58 -6.00
C ARG A 177 7.34 -24.76 -6.69
N ASP A 178 6.01 -24.76 -6.69
CA ASP A 178 5.22 -25.84 -7.27
C ASP A 178 5.41 -25.93 -8.79
N VAL A 179 5.34 -24.80 -9.50
CA VAL A 179 5.53 -24.80 -10.96
C VAL A 179 6.96 -25.18 -11.37
N ILE A 180 7.96 -24.75 -10.60
CA ILE A 180 9.36 -25.15 -10.84
C ILE A 180 9.51 -26.65 -10.61
N GLY A 181 8.92 -27.20 -9.55
CA GLY A 181 8.95 -28.65 -9.27
C GLY A 181 8.30 -29.46 -10.39
N GLN A 182 7.16 -29.01 -10.92
CA GLN A 182 6.49 -29.64 -12.06
C GLN A 182 7.38 -29.63 -13.31
N ALA A 183 7.96 -28.47 -13.67
CA ALA A 183 8.87 -28.37 -14.81
C ALA A 183 10.13 -29.25 -14.64
N THR A 184 10.70 -29.31 -13.42
CA THR A 184 11.80 -30.21 -13.11
C THR A 184 11.40 -31.67 -13.34
N GLY A 185 10.22 -32.09 -12.87
CA GLY A 185 9.71 -33.45 -13.11
C GLY A 185 9.52 -33.79 -14.58
N ILE A 186 8.96 -32.86 -15.38
CA ILE A 186 8.82 -33.02 -16.83
C ILE A 186 10.18 -33.19 -17.50
N LEU A 187 11.17 -32.36 -17.15
CA LEU A 187 12.52 -32.47 -17.71
C LEU A 187 13.24 -33.75 -17.30
N MET A 188 13.03 -34.22 -16.07
CA MET A 188 13.57 -35.51 -15.61
C MET A 188 13.05 -36.66 -16.47
N GLU A 189 11.75 -36.67 -16.75
CA GLU A 189 11.10 -37.69 -17.58
C GLU A 189 11.57 -37.61 -19.04
N GLN A 190 11.53 -36.42 -19.65
CA GLN A 190 11.85 -36.24 -21.07
C GLN A 190 13.33 -36.47 -21.40
N LEU A 191 14.23 -36.15 -20.48
CA LEU A 191 15.67 -36.18 -20.72
C LEU A 191 16.39 -37.32 -19.99
N GLY A 192 15.68 -38.08 -19.13
CA GLY A 192 16.27 -39.15 -18.33
C GLY A 192 17.35 -38.67 -17.35
N ILE A 193 17.20 -37.43 -16.84
CA ILE A 193 18.16 -36.79 -15.94
C ILE A 193 17.62 -36.71 -14.50
N ASP A 194 18.52 -36.50 -13.54
CA ASP A 194 18.10 -36.29 -12.15
C ASP A 194 17.54 -34.88 -11.89
N ALA A 195 16.93 -34.69 -10.71
CA ALA A 195 16.30 -33.42 -10.33
C ALA A 195 17.28 -32.25 -10.28
N ALA A 196 18.54 -32.48 -9.86
CA ALA A 196 19.55 -31.43 -9.76
C ALA A 196 19.96 -30.96 -11.16
N GLN A 197 20.18 -31.91 -12.08
CA GLN A 197 20.48 -31.63 -13.48
C GLN A 197 19.32 -30.91 -14.18
N ALA A 198 18.07 -31.33 -13.94
CA ALA A 198 16.89 -30.68 -14.50
C ALA A 198 16.72 -29.24 -13.98
N PHE A 199 16.90 -29.00 -12.68
CA PHE A 199 16.85 -27.65 -12.12
C PHE A 199 17.97 -26.76 -12.67
N ASP A 200 19.21 -27.28 -12.78
CA ASP A 200 20.34 -26.55 -13.36
C ASP A 200 20.10 -26.19 -14.84
N ARG A 201 19.34 -27.00 -15.58
CA ARG A 201 18.86 -26.64 -16.94
C ARG A 201 17.91 -25.45 -16.92
N LEU A 202 16.93 -25.42 -16.00
CA LEU A 202 16.02 -24.28 -15.84
C LEU A 202 16.79 -22.99 -15.52
N VAL A 203 17.77 -23.06 -14.62
CA VAL A 203 18.63 -21.92 -14.24
C VAL A 203 19.43 -21.43 -15.44
N ARG A 204 20.09 -22.34 -16.18
CA ARG A 204 20.83 -21.96 -17.40
C ARG A 204 19.95 -21.31 -18.45
N ALA A 205 18.75 -21.86 -18.70
CA ALA A 205 17.80 -21.29 -19.65
C ALA A 205 17.32 -19.90 -19.22
N SER A 206 17.03 -19.72 -17.92
CA SER A 206 16.69 -18.43 -17.33
C SER A 206 17.79 -17.38 -17.52
N GLN A 207 19.04 -17.75 -17.26
CA GLN A 207 20.20 -16.87 -17.45
C GLN A 207 20.41 -16.49 -18.92
N GLN A 208 20.31 -17.46 -19.84
CA GLN A 208 20.45 -17.22 -21.27
C GLN A 208 19.36 -16.31 -21.82
N ALA A 209 18.13 -16.45 -21.35
CA ALA A 209 16.98 -15.65 -21.78
C ALA A 209 16.79 -14.36 -20.97
N ASN A 210 17.56 -14.16 -19.89
CA ASN A 210 17.41 -13.05 -18.94
C ASN A 210 15.96 -12.88 -18.42
N VAL A 211 15.31 -13.99 -18.08
CA VAL A 211 13.94 -14.03 -17.51
C VAL A 211 13.92 -14.85 -16.23
N LYS A 212 12.86 -14.76 -15.42
CA LYS A 212 12.79 -15.51 -14.15
C LYS A 212 12.67 -17.01 -14.42
N VAL A 213 13.29 -17.83 -13.56
CA VAL A 213 13.23 -19.30 -13.62
C VAL A 213 11.78 -19.81 -13.65
N ARG A 214 10.89 -19.19 -12.87
CA ARG A 214 9.45 -19.53 -12.85
C ARG A 214 8.79 -19.38 -14.22
N ASP A 215 9.19 -18.38 -15.00
CA ASP A 215 8.56 -18.09 -16.30
C ASP A 215 9.01 -19.13 -17.34
N ILE A 216 10.26 -19.62 -17.23
CA ILE A 216 10.74 -20.77 -17.99
C ILE A 216 9.98 -22.05 -17.59
N ALA A 217 9.80 -22.27 -16.29
CA ALA A 217 9.07 -23.41 -15.77
C ALA A 217 7.61 -23.43 -16.27
N LEU A 218 6.91 -22.29 -16.23
CA LEU A 218 5.55 -22.13 -16.77
C LEU A 218 5.47 -22.50 -18.25
N ARG A 219 6.46 -22.10 -19.06
CA ARG A 219 6.51 -22.46 -20.49
C ARG A 219 6.65 -23.97 -20.71
N ILE A 220 7.44 -24.64 -19.88
CA ILE A 220 7.63 -26.10 -19.96
C ILE A 220 6.36 -26.82 -19.54
N VAL A 221 5.76 -26.41 -18.42
CA VAL A 221 4.50 -27.00 -17.92
C VAL A 221 3.39 -26.80 -18.95
N GLY A 222 3.24 -25.61 -19.51
CA GLY A 222 2.23 -25.31 -20.53
C GLY A 222 2.41 -26.09 -21.84
N ALA A 223 3.66 -26.41 -22.23
CA ALA A 223 3.94 -27.24 -23.40
C ALA A 223 3.68 -28.74 -23.18
N ALA A 224 3.59 -29.18 -21.93
CA ALA A 224 3.39 -30.59 -21.56
C ALA A 224 1.91 -30.98 -21.36
N VAL A 225 0.99 -30.00 -21.31
CA VAL A 225 -0.45 -30.23 -21.28
C VAL A 225 -0.97 -30.22 -22.73
N PRO A 226 -1.41 -31.36 -23.30
CA PRO A 226 -2.13 -31.36 -24.58
C PRO A 226 -3.52 -30.74 -24.40
N ASP A 227 -4.06 -30.08 -25.44
CA ASP A 227 -5.46 -29.66 -25.50
C ASP A 227 -6.44 -30.80 -25.20
#